data_AF-A0A6J4RAN0-F1
#
_entry.id   AF-A0A6J4RAN0-F1
#
_cell.length_a   1.000
_cell.length_b   1.000
_cell.length_c   1.000
_cell.angle_alpha   90.00
_cell.angle_beta   90.00
_cell.angle_gamma   90.00
#
_symmetry.space_group_name_H-M   'P 1'
#
loop_
_entity.id
_entity.type
_entity.pdbx_description
1 polymer ?
#
loop_
_entity_poly.entity_id
_entity_poly.type
_entity_poly.pdbx_seq_one_letter_code
_entity_poly.pdbx_strand_id
1 'polypeptide(L)'
;MGGESGWFHTAPYWALFDQAVEDLERSIETGVYTNLLSCASNGVGSVEAYLGAKVAAYNRKNPDKTLVDNKHQKVGFDKRVNEWIPAMTGGKKLDKNNQQRWDHFKRIRAVRDTQQAHSKETVMRGGYATLGALLNCFRTGIAGLLLDLHIVFGDDTPPTIARRAYLPDIEFVGEP
;
A
#
# COMPACT_ATOMS: atom_id res chain seq x y z
N MET A 1 18.59 39.42 -1.89
CA MET A 1 17.48 38.61 -2.43
C MET A 1 17.85 37.16 -2.20
N GLY A 2 17.33 36.54 -1.14
CA GLY A 2 17.60 35.13 -0.83
C GLY A 2 16.63 34.26 -1.62
N GLY A 3 17.16 33.43 -2.53
CA GLY A 3 16.36 32.43 -3.22
C GLY A 3 15.94 31.37 -2.21
N GLU A 4 14.64 31.29 -1.94
CA GLU A 4 14.04 30.19 -1.20
C GLU A 4 14.22 28.91 -2.03
N SER A 5 15.17 28.07 -1.65
CA SER A 5 15.25 26.72 -2.20
C SER A 5 14.11 25.90 -1.62
N GLY A 6 13.08 25.66 -2.42
CA GLY A 6 11.99 24.76 -2.09
C GLY A 6 12.44 23.31 -2.23
N TRP A 7 12.69 22.63 -1.11
CA TRP A 7 12.98 21.20 -1.10
C TRP A 7 11.66 20.43 -1.06
N PHE A 8 11.29 19.76 -2.17
CA PHE A 8 10.20 18.79 -2.17
C PHE A 8 10.67 17.49 -1.51
N HIS A 9 10.59 17.41 -0.19
CA HIS A 9 10.71 16.13 0.52
C HIS A 9 9.35 15.42 0.55
N THR A 10 8.85 14.98 -0.60
CA THR A 10 7.80 13.94 -0.59
C THR A 10 8.46 12.64 -0.16
N ALA A 11 8.02 12.09 0.98
CA ALA A 11 8.49 10.79 1.42
C ALA A 11 8.24 9.75 0.29
N PRO A 12 9.22 8.88 -0.06
CA PRO A 12 9.11 8.00 -1.23
C PRO A 12 7.84 7.15 -1.28
N TYR A 13 7.29 6.75 -0.12
CA TYR A 13 6.04 6.01 -0.05
C TYR A 13 4.83 6.81 -0.55
N TRP A 14 4.83 8.12 -0.31
CA TRP A 14 3.72 8.99 -0.71
C TRP A 14 3.71 9.16 -2.22
N ALA A 15 4.87 9.38 -2.86
CA ALA A 15 4.95 9.43 -4.32
C ALA A 15 4.43 8.13 -4.98
N LEU A 16 4.76 6.95 -4.40
CA LEU A 16 4.22 5.68 -4.87
C LEU A 16 2.71 5.57 -4.67
N PHE A 17 2.18 6.09 -3.55
CA PHE A 17 0.74 6.10 -3.30
C PHE A 17 0.00 6.99 -4.30
N ASP A 18 0.50 8.20 -4.56
CA ASP A 18 -0.12 9.12 -5.52
C ASP A 18 -0.09 8.54 -6.94
N GLN A 19 1.02 7.92 -7.35
CA GLN A 19 1.07 7.20 -8.63
C GLN A 19 0.07 6.04 -8.70
N ALA A 20 -0.09 5.30 -7.60
CA ALA A 20 -1.07 4.21 -7.54
C ALA A 20 -2.51 4.72 -7.67
N VAL A 21 -2.80 5.91 -7.14
CA VAL A 21 -4.09 6.58 -7.31
C VAL A 21 -4.33 6.97 -8.76
N GLU A 22 -3.34 7.54 -9.45
CA GLU A 22 -3.47 7.85 -10.88
C GLU A 22 -3.71 6.60 -11.73
N ASP A 23 -3.01 5.51 -11.43
CA ASP A 23 -3.20 4.23 -12.11
C ASP A 23 -4.58 3.61 -11.82
N LEU A 24 -5.10 3.79 -10.60
CA LEU A 24 -6.45 3.39 -10.21
C LEU A 24 -7.49 4.13 -11.04
N GLU A 25 -7.40 5.44 -11.11
CA GLU A 25 -8.34 6.30 -11.85
C GLU A 25 -8.33 5.95 -13.33
N ARG A 26 -7.14 5.80 -13.92
CA ARG A 26 -7.01 5.36 -15.31
C ARG A 26 -7.61 3.97 -15.53
N SER A 27 -7.49 3.05 -14.57
CA SER A 27 -8.09 1.73 -14.68
C SER A 27 -9.61 1.77 -14.62
N ILE A 28 -10.19 2.67 -13.81
CA ILE A 28 -11.62 2.92 -13.75
C ILE A 28 -12.13 3.49 -15.08
N GLU A 29 -11.43 4.49 -15.63
CA GLU A 29 -11.83 5.17 -16.86
C GLU A 29 -11.75 4.26 -18.09
N THR A 30 -10.67 3.48 -18.22
CA THR A 30 -10.43 2.69 -19.44
C THR A 30 -10.91 1.24 -19.32
N GLY A 31 -11.22 0.77 -18.11
CA GLY A 31 -11.52 -0.65 -17.87
C GLY A 31 -10.34 -1.60 -18.14
N VAL A 32 -9.11 -1.07 -18.25
CA VAL A 32 -7.94 -1.85 -18.67
C VAL A 32 -7.23 -2.48 -17.47
N TYR A 33 -7.01 -3.78 -17.56
CA TYR A 33 -6.39 -4.58 -16.50
C TYR A 33 -4.93 -4.22 -16.22
N THR A 34 -4.15 -3.81 -17.23
CA THR A 34 -2.74 -3.43 -17.04
C THR A 34 -2.59 -2.17 -16.18
N ASN A 35 -3.57 -1.27 -16.19
CA ASN A 35 -3.58 -0.11 -15.29
C ASN A 35 -3.81 -0.56 -13.84
N LEU A 36 -4.68 -1.54 -13.59
CA LEU A 36 -4.85 -2.15 -12.28
C LEU A 36 -3.55 -2.81 -11.78
N LEU A 37 -2.78 -3.43 -12.67
CA LEU A 37 -1.51 -4.05 -12.32
C LEU A 37 -0.45 -3.02 -11.86
N SER A 38 -0.37 -1.88 -12.55
CA SER A 38 0.47 -0.74 -12.12
C SER A 38 0.00 -0.19 -10.78
N CYS A 39 -1.32 0.01 -10.62
CA CYS A 39 -1.96 0.42 -9.38
C CYS A 39 -1.61 -0.53 -8.22
N ALA A 40 -1.72 -1.84 -8.42
CA ALA A 40 -1.36 -2.84 -7.41
C ALA A 40 0.14 -2.79 -7.06
N SER A 41 1.01 -2.63 -8.06
CA SER A 41 2.46 -2.56 -7.86
C SER A 41 2.86 -1.33 -7.05
N ASN A 42 2.41 -0.15 -7.46
CA ASN A 42 2.68 1.11 -6.79
C ASN A 42 2.02 1.17 -5.40
N GLY A 43 0.78 0.69 -5.30
CA GLY A 43 0.03 0.63 -4.05
C GLY A 43 0.71 -0.24 -2.99
N VAL A 44 1.10 -1.48 -3.33
CA VAL A 44 1.83 -2.34 -2.37
C VAL A 44 3.21 -1.76 -2.07
N GLY A 45 3.91 -1.24 -3.08
CA GLY A 45 5.21 -0.58 -2.92
C GLY A 45 5.15 0.60 -1.94
N SER A 46 4.06 1.38 -1.95
CA SER A 46 3.87 2.47 -0.98
C SER A 46 3.80 1.97 0.47
N VAL A 47 3.06 0.89 0.74
CA VAL A 47 2.96 0.29 2.08
C VAL A 47 4.33 -0.25 2.54
N GLU A 48 5.02 -0.98 1.65
CA GLU A 48 6.35 -1.54 1.92
C GLU A 48 7.39 -0.44 2.17
N ALA A 49 7.37 0.64 1.38
CA ALA A 49 8.26 1.79 1.52
C ALA A 49 8.02 2.56 2.82
N TYR A 50 6.76 2.73 3.23
CA TYR A 50 6.42 3.37 4.50
C TYR A 50 7.05 2.60 5.67
N LEU A 51 6.80 1.28 5.72
CA LEU A 51 7.34 0.44 6.79
C LEU A 51 8.87 0.39 6.76
N GLY A 52 9.47 0.34 5.56
CA GLY A 52 10.92 0.40 5.38
C GLY A 52 11.53 1.70 5.93
N ALA A 53 10.89 2.84 5.71
CA ALA A 53 11.34 4.12 6.28
C ALA A 53 11.29 4.12 7.81
N LYS A 54 10.24 3.52 8.42
CA LYS A 54 10.14 3.37 9.88
C LYS A 54 11.21 2.46 10.45
N VAL A 55 11.48 1.33 9.80
CA VAL A 55 12.56 0.42 10.18
C VAL A 55 13.92 1.12 10.11
N ALA A 56 14.19 1.86 9.03
CA ALA A 56 15.44 2.61 8.89
C ALA A 56 15.60 3.69 9.97
N ALA A 57 14.51 4.38 10.33
CA ALA A 57 14.52 5.35 11.44
C ALA A 57 14.75 4.68 12.80
N TYR A 58 14.09 3.54 13.05
CA TYR A 58 14.25 2.77 14.28
C TYR A 58 15.67 2.23 14.43
N ASN A 59 16.23 1.61 13.40
CA ASN A 59 17.58 1.04 13.40
C ASN A 59 18.66 2.11 13.65
N ARG A 60 18.49 3.32 13.09
CA ARG A 60 19.39 4.46 13.38
C ARG A 60 19.38 4.85 14.85
N LYS A 61 18.25 4.72 15.53
CA LYS A 61 18.10 5.03 16.96
C LYS A 61 18.47 3.86 17.89
N ASN A 62 18.46 2.63 17.37
CA ASN A 62 18.65 1.40 18.13
C ASN A 62 19.67 0.46 17.45
N PRO A 63 20.96 0.84 17.39
CA PRO A 63 21.98 0.07 16.67
C PRO A 63 22.15 -1.37 17.21
N ASP A 64 21.90 -1.60 18.50
CA ASP A 64 22.04 -2.91 19.14
C ASP A 64 20.81 -3.81 19.00
N LYS A 65 19.69 -3.27 18.50
CA LYS A 65 18.40 -3.99 18.33
C LYS A 65 17.89 -3.89 16.91
N THR A 66 18.81 -3.93 15.94
CA THR A 66 18.47 -3.72 14.54
C THR A 66 17.52 -4.77 14.00
N LEU A 67 16.50 -4.30 13.29
CA LEU A 67 15.57 -5.12 12.54
C LEU A 67 16.16 -5.33 11.15
N VAL A 68 16.57 -6.56 10.85
CA VAL A 68 17.32 -6.90 9.65
C VAL A 68 16.45 -7.71 8.68
N ASP A 69 16.37 -7.23 7.44
CA ASP A 69 15.90 -7.98 6.28
C ASP A 69 16.96 -7.90 5.19
N ASN A 70 17.61 -9.02 4.89
CA ASN A 70 18.65 -9.10 3.86
C ASN A 70 18.59 -10.46 3.14
N LYS A 71 19.49 -10.68 2.18
CA LYS A 71 19.51 -11.93 1.39
C LYS A 71 19.69 -13.20 2.24
N HIS A 72 20.37 -13.09 3.39
CA HIS A 72 20.64 -14.22 4.29
C HIS A 72 19.58 -14.39 5.38
N GLN A 73 18.87 -13.31 5.73
CA GLN A 73 17.80 -13.29 6.72
C GLN A 73 16.60 -12.53 6.15
N LYS A 74 15.87 -13.19 5.24
CA LYS A 74 14.63 -12.62 4.69
C LYS A 74 13.51 -12.67 5.71
N VAL A 75 12.85 -11.54 5.94
CA VAL A 75 11.69 -11.44 6.81
C VAL A 75 10.45 -11.15 5.96
N GLY A 76 9.51 -12.10 5.98
CA GLY A 76 8.23 -11.96 5.29
C GLY A 76 7.42 -10.78 5.83
N PHE A 77 6.61 -10.15 4.98
CA PHE A 77 5.87 -8.94 5.32
C PHE A 77 4.94 -9.12 6.53
N ASP A 78 4.24 -10.26 6.65
CA ASP A 78 3.42 -10.59 7.83
C ASP A 78 4.22 -10.54 9.12
N LYS A 79 5.45 -11.08 9.10
CA LYS A 79 6.36 -11.07 10.24
C LYS A 79 6.80 -9.64 10.58
N ARG A 80 7.08 -8.80 9.57
CA ARG A 80 7.34 -7.37 9.81
C ARG A 80 6.16 -6.67 10.48
N VAL A 81 4.94 -6.91 10.00
CA VAL A 81 3.74 -6.30 10.60
C VAL A 81 3.50 -6.81 12.02
N ASN A 82 3.66 -8.10 12.29
CA ASN A 82 3.35 -8.69 13.58
C ASN A 82 4.41 -8.47 14.66
N GLU A 83 5.69 -8.43 14.27
CA GLU A 83 6.80 -8.39 15.22
C GLU A 83 7.52 -7.04 15.21
N TRP A 84 7.73 -6.44 14.03
CA TRP A 84 8.50 -5.21 13.93
C TRP A 84 7.69 -3.98 14.32
N ILE A 85 6.42 -3.90 13.94
CA ILE A 85 5.57 -2.77 14.34
C ILE A 85 5.51 -2.66 15.88
N PRO A 86 5.22 -3.72 16.65
CA PRO A 86 5.26 -3.62 18.11
C PRO A 86 6.63 -3.25 18.67
N ALA A 87 7.72 -3.79 18.10
CA ALA A 87 9.07 -3.44 18.53
C ALA A 87 9.36 -1.94 18.32
N MET A 88 8.94 -1.37 17.19
CA MET A 88 9.18 0.04 16.87
C MET A 88 8.27 1.02 17.60
N THR A 89 7.08 0.57 18.04
CA THR A 89 6.03 1.44 18.61
C THR A 89 5.83 1.26 20.11
N GLY A 90 6.67 0.47 20.77
CA GLY A 90 6.56 0.20 22.21
C GLY A 90 5.37 -0.68 22.57
N GLY A 91 5.00 -1.62 21.70
CA GLY A 91 3.97 -2.63 21.94
C GLY A 91 2.63 -2.38 21.25
N LYS A 92 2.44 -1.26 20.54
CA LYS A 92 1.24 -1.06 19.71
C LYS A 92 1.20 -2.06 18.57
N LYS A 93 0.01 -2.50 18.21
CA LYS A 93 -0.22 -3.45 17.12
C LYS A 93 -1.11 -2.80 16.08
N LEU A 94 -0.88 -3.16 14.83
CA LEU A 94 -1.85 -2.90 13.77
C LEU A 94 -3.14 -3.63 14.13
N ASP A 95 -4.26 -2.91 14.15
CA ASP A 95 -5.56 -3.50 14.45
C ASP A 95 -5.98 -4.41 13.28
N LYS A 96 -5.83 -5.72 13.49
CA LYS A 96 -6.25 -6.74 12.55
C LYS A 96 -7.69 -7.21 12.79
N ASN A 97 -8.38 -6.67 13.81
CA ASN A 97 -9.79 -7.00 14.05
C ASN A 97 -10.69 -6.42 12.95
N ASN A 98 -10.23 -5.39 12.23
CA ASN A 98 -10.77 -5.04 10.92
C ASN A 98 -10.15 -5.92 9.82
N GLN A 99 -10.47 -7.23 9.88
CA GLN A 99 -9.91 -8.29 9.04
C GLN A 99 -9.97 -7.97 7.54
N GLN A 100 -10.95 -7.17 7.12
CA GLN A 100 -11.15 -6.73 5.74
C GLN A 100 -9.94 -5.99 5.16
N ARG A 101 -9.35 -5.02 5.87
CA ARG A 101 -8.22 -4.22 5.34
C ARG A 101 -6.99 -5.08 5.08
N TRP A 102 -6.68 -5.96 6.03
CA TRP A 102 -5.56 -6.88 5.89
C TRP A 102 -5.79 -7.90 4.77
N ASP A 103 -7.01 -8.44 4.65
CA ASP A 103 -7.34 -9.39 3.60
C ASP A 103 -7.33 -8.76 2.22
N HIS A 104 -7.82 -7.52 2.09
CA HIS A 104 -7.76 -6.76 0.84
C HIS A 104 -6.31 -6.42 0.45
N PHE A 105 -5.46 -6.05 1.41
CA PHE A 105 -4.03 -5.86 1.15
C PHE A 105 -3.39 -7.15 0.62
N LYS A 106 -3.59 -8.29 1.29
CA LYS A 106 -3.06 -9.59 0.85
C LYS A 106 -3.56 -9.94 -0.56
N ARG A 107 -4.82 -9.64 -0.88
CA ARG A 107 -5.40 -9.87 -2.20
C ARG A 107 -4.70 -9.03 -3.28
N ILE A 108 -4.49 -7.74 -3.06
CA ILE A 108 -3.77 -6.87 -4.02
C ILE A 108 -2.31 -7.30 -4.16
N ARG A 109 -1.66 -7.64 -3.04
CA ARG A 109 -0.29 -8.15 -3.04
C ARG A 109 -0.15 -9.44 -3.83
N ALA A 110 -1.12 -10.35 -3.72
CA ALA A 110 -1.14 -11.57 -4.53
C ALA A 110 -1.28 -11.28 -6.03
N VAL A 111 -2.05 -10.25 -6.42
CA VAL A 111 -2.15 -9.80 -7.82
C VAL A 111 -0.80 -9.31 -8.34
N ARG A 112 -0.12 -8.43 -7.60
CA ARG A 112 1.24 -7.97 -7.92
C ARG A 112 2.22 -9.14 -8.04
N ASP A 113 2.25 -10.01 -7.04
CA ASP A 113 3.21 -11.12 -6.97
C ASP A 113 2.97 -12.12 -8.13
N THR A 114 1.71 -12.35 -8.51
CA THR A 114 1.35 -13.19 -9.66
C THR A 114 1.84 -12.58 -10.97
N GLN A 115 1.63 -11.27 -11.17
CA GLN A 115 2.13 -10.56 -12.35
C GLN A 115 3.66 -10.64 -12.44
N GLN A 116 4.37 -10.42 -11.33
CA GLN A 116 5.84 -10.48 -11.28
C GLN A 116 6.38 -11.89 -11.54
N ALA A 117 5.65 -12.93 -11.14
CA ALA A 117 6.06 -14.31 -11.34
C ALA A 117 5.83 -14.79 -12.78
N HIS A 118 4.65 -14.54 -13.36
CA HIS A 118 4.31 -14.87 -14.75
C HIS A 118 3.10 -14.04 -15.20
N SER A 119 3.16 -13.37 -16.35
CA SER A 119 1.99 -12.73 -16.98
C SER A 119 1.01 -13.80 -17.49
N LYS A 120 0.26 -14.43 -16.59
CA LYS A 120 -0.73 -15.44 -16.93
C LYS A 120 -1.95 -14.74 -17.53
N GLU A 121 -2.20 -14.97 -18.82
CA GLU A 121 -3.42 -14.59 -19.56
C GLU A 121 -4.71 -14.93 -18.79
N THR A 122 -4.68 -15.89 -17.87
CA THR A 122 -5.80 -16.32 -17.03
C THR A 122 -6.39 -15.19 -16.19
N VAL A 123 -5.59 -14.20 -15.77
CA VAL A 123 -6.10 -13.09 -14.94
C VAL A 123 -6.97 -12.12 -15.77
N MET A 124 -6.77 -12.05 -17.09
CA MET A 124 -7.61 -11.26 -18.00
C MET A 124 -9.01 -11.87 -18.24
N ARG A 125 -9.30 -13.09 -17.76
CA ARG A 125 -10.59 -13.75 -17.97
C ARG A 125 -11.68 -13.37 -16.95
N GLY A 126 -11.37 -12.60 -15.91
CA GLY A 126 -12.29 -12.30 -14.80
C GLY A 126 -13.45 -11.33 -15.11
N GLY A 127 -13.45 -10.69 -16.29
CA GLY A 127 -14.46 -9.70 -16.67
C GLY A 127 -14.48 -8.44 -15.77
N TYR A 128 -15.36 -7.49 -16.08
CA TYR A 128 -15.47 -6.21 -15.36
C TYR A 128 -15.82 -6.37 -13.87
N ALA A 129 -16.56 -7.41 -13.50
CA ALA A 129 -16.90 -7.68 -12.10
C ALA A 129 -15.66 -8.00 -11.24
N THR A 130 -14.71 -8.79 -11.78
CA THR A 130 -13.45 -9.07 -11.07
C THR A 130 -12.57 -7.84 -10.99
N LEU A 131 -12.54 -7.02 -12.06
CA LEU A 131 -11.84 -5.75 -12.08
C LEU A 131 -12.38 -4.81 -10.99
N GLY A 132 -13.70 -4.58 -10.96
CA GLY A 132 -14.34 -3.74 -9.94
C GLY A 132 -14.08 -4.21 -8.51
N ALA A 133 -14.18 -5.53 -8.26
CA ALA A 133 -13.87 -6.09 -6.95
C ALA A 133 -12.41 -5.84 -6.52
N LEU A 134 -11.45 -5.93 -7.45
CA LEU A 134 -10.04 -5.66 -7.17
C LEU A 134 -9.75 -4.15 -6.99
N LEU A 135 -10.39 -3.30 -7.78
CA LEU A 135 -10.29 -1.84 -7.62
C LEU A 135 -10.83 -1.41 -6.25
N ASN A 136 -11.94 -2.00 -5.79
CA ASN A 136 -12.50 -1.74 -4.46
C ASN A 136 -11.60 -2.20 -3.30
N CYS A 137 -10.76 -3.22 -3.52
CA CYS A 137 -9.74 -3.57 -2.53
C CYS A 137 -8.71 -2.45 -2.32
N PHE A 138 -8.51 -1.53 -3.27
CA PHE A 138 -7.49 -0.47 -3.14
C PHE A 138 -7.78 0.45 -1.95
N ARG A 139 -9.04 0.90 -1.84
CA ARG A 139 -9.51 1.79 -0.79
C ARG A 139 -9.16 1.29 0.60
N THR A 140 -9.42 0.03 0.87
CA THR A 140 -9.30 -0.57 2.21
C THR A 140 -7.96 -1.26 2.41
N GLY A 141 -7.45 -1.95 1.38
CA GLY A 141 -6.20 -2.70 1.43
C GLY A 141 -4.94 -1.85 1.27
N ILE A 142 -4.98 -0.77 0.49
CA ILE A 142 -3.83 0.14 0.34
C ILE A 142 -4.04 1.41 1.18
N ALA A 143 -5.05 2.21 0.85
CA ALA A 143 -5.26 3.50 1.53
C ALA A 143 -5.64 3.32 3.00
N GLY A 144 -6.57 2.40 3.29
CA GLY A 144 -6.96 2.05 4.66
C GLY A 144 -5.81 1.49 5.50
N LEU A 145 -4.98 0.62 4.93
CA LEU A 145 -3.80 0.09 5.63
C LEU A 145 -2.75 1.16 5.91
N LEU A 146 -2.47 2.05 4.94
CA LEU A 146 -1.57 3.19 5.18
C LEU A 146 -2.10 4.10 6.28
N LEU A 147 -3.40 4.41 6.27
CA LEU A 147 -4.03 5.19 7.33
C LEU A 147 -3.83 4.54 8.71
N ASP A 148 -4.05 3.23 8.83
CA ASP A 148 -3.82 2.50 10.09
C ASP A 148 -2.35 2.52 10.52
N LEU A 149 -1.42 2.42 9.57
CA LEU A 149 0.00 2.55 9.85
C LEU A 149 0.35 3.95 10.37
N HIS A 150 -0.17 5.02 9.77
CA HIS A 150 0.01 6.37 10.29
C HIS A 150 -0.52 6.51 11.73
N ILE A 151 -1.72 5.99 12.00
CA ILE A 151 -2.33 6.02 13.34
C ILE A 151 -1.47 5.25 14.36
N VAL A 152 -1.03 4.04 14.02
CA VAL A 152 -0.26 3.19 14.93
C VAL A 152 1.11 3.80 15.27
N PHE A 153 1.78 4.39 14.27
CA PHE A 153 3.06 5.06 14.48
C PHE A 153 2.91 6.49 15.03
N GLY A 154 1.69 7.03 15.09
CA GLY A 154 1.40 8.38 15.59
C GLY A 154 1.90 9.48 14.66
N ASP A 155 1.90 9.23 13.36
CA ASP A 155 2.34 10.19 12.34
C ASP A 155 1.14 10.93 11.71
N ASP A 156 1.38 12.16 11.26
CA ASP A 156 0.41 12.90 10.45
C ASP A 156 0.11 12.15 9.16
N THR A 157 -1.18 12.02 8.82
CA THR A 157 -1.59 11.31 7.61
C THR A 157 -1.75 12.29 6.44
N PRO A 158 -1.09 12.04 5.29
CA PRO A 158 -1.35 12.79 4.07
C PRO A 158 -2.84 12.85 3.71
N PRO A 159 -3.38 14.02 3.34
CA PRO A 159 -4.80 14.16 3.01
C PRO A 159 -5.26 13.26 1.85
N THR A 160 -4.37 12.93 0.91
CA THR A 160 -4.67 12.01 -0.19
C THR A 160 -4.97 10.59 0.33
N ILE A 161 -4.14 10.07 1.23
CA ILE A 161 -4.35 8.76 1.88
C ILE A 161 -5.65 8.76 2.67
N ALA A 162 -5.87 9.78 3.51
CA ALA A 162 -7.06 9.86 4.35
C ALA A 162 -8.34 9.87 3.50
N ARG A 163 -8.43 10.75 2.49
CA ARG A 163 -9.60 10.83 1.61
C ARG A 163 -9.87 9.53 0.87
N ARG A 164 -8.82 8.89 0.31
CA ARG A 164 -8.97 7.64 -0.45
C ARG A 164 -9.46 6.49 0.43
N ALA A 165 -9.12 6.44 1.71
CA ALA A 165 -9.58 5.42 2.63
C ALA A 165 -11.11 5.47 2.89
N TYR A 166 -11.75 6.63 2.70
CA TYR A 166 -13.17 6.87 2.98
C TYR A 166 -14.05 7.05 1.74
N LEU A 167 -13.52 6.84 0.53
CA LEU A 167 -14.34 6.88 -0.68
C LEU A 167 -15.43 5.79 -0.68
N PRO A 168 -16.54 5.97 -1.42
CA PRO A 168 -17.47 4.88 -1.66
C PRO A 168 -16.83 3.79 -2.53
N ASP A 169 -17.48 2.63 -2.57
CA ASP A 169 -17.09 1.56 -3.50
C ASP A 169 -17.41 2.00 -4.94
N ILE A 170 -16.57 1.56 -5.87
CA ILE A 170 -16.73 1.72 -7.31
C ILE A 170 -17.82 0.76 -7.78
N GLU A 171 -18.84 1.31 -8.42
CA GLU A 171 -19.95 0.59 -9.01
C GLU A 171 -19.84 0.57 -10.54
N PHE A 172 -20.11 -0.58 -11.15
CA PHE A 172 -20.23 -0.67 -12.59
C PHE A 172 -21.64 -0.23 -13.01
N VAL A 173 -21.75 0.87 -13.74
CA VAL A 173 -23.00 1.32 -14.33
C VAL A 173 -23.01 0.84 -15.79
N GLY A 174 -23.79 -0.20 -16.08
CA GLY A 174 -24.11 -0.57 -17.46
C GLY A 174 -25.24 0.31 -17.99
N GLU A 175 -25.18 0.69 -19.27
CA GLU A 175 -26.39 1.22 -19.94
C GLU A 175 -27.47 0.12 -19.97
N PRO A 176 -28.75 0.48 -19.76
CA PRO A 176 -29.87 -0.47 -19.77
C PRO A 176 -30.10 -1.16 -21.12
#